data_AF-A0A6A5R6R6-F1
#
_entry.id   AF-A0A6A5R6R6-F1
#
_cell.length_a   1.000
_cell.length_b   1.000
_cell.length_c   1.000
_cell.angle_alpha   90.00
_cell.angle_beta   90.00
_cell.angle_gamma   90.00
#
_symmetry.space_group_name_H-M   'P 1'
#
loop_
_entity.id
_entity.type
_entity.pdbx_description
1 polymer ?
#
loop_
_entity_poly.entity_id
_entity_poly.type
_entity_poly.pdbx_seq_one_letter_code
_entity_poly.pdbx_strand_id
1 'polypeptide(L)'
;MKRKRLLNDLAVLSPRKRAQPFASSKAGTTGTHSDMDMLHISRVILKPGEPNATKACPLLQVLRQYGLLESVVSSLKPKDLLALALSCKATYSALFPRPKSLDNLLGRMSCCGTGIAMRKRMHHKSTFYYAYQCTEFAQCRTTSSRRSIAERPCVTCRVTTCDECRIHCVYQSIYETPADPEELPNFSGFVLLDSLECAILSPHHLFTEDVDLPQWQDRASDAAVGPYHDQGFLDMPLEIDQPGRPEKISDVLDVDLGLNSLTKWSGNSQFGFPSPVLQVLCNVAEERMLLLCKCCFDEAPKGYKGLKPELPKLSWLSPNMNQEVLKECHCSMRSHVLDRWQCVKCYDNEVSLIKGVHSEAPRPETWSCRCGLDAERIVCMWCWGEIVENIIRNERPVAEIAARIRAGQERVPEE
;
A
#
# COMPACT_ATOMS: atom_id res chain seq x y z
N MET A 1 -10.28 21.87 16.18
CA MET A 1 -10.41 21.07 17.42
C MET A 1 -9.71 21.77 18.58
N LYS A 2 -10.45 22.25 19.57
CA LYS A 2 -9.84 22.77 20.80
C LYS A 2 -9.29 21.60 21.60
N ARG A 3 -8.01 21.31 21.42
CA ARG A 3 -7.13 20.47 22.27
C ARG A 3 -6.96 21.07 23.69
N LYS A 4 -8.03 21.67 24.25
CA LYS A 4 -8.03 22.40 25.51
C LYS A 4 -9.01 21.73 26.46
N ARG A 5 -8.44 21.10 27.50
CA ARG A 5 -9.07 20.50 28.68
C ARG A 5 -9.52 19.05 28.51
N LEU A 6 -8.62 18.12 28.86
CA LEU A 6 -8.91 16.92 29.67
C LEU A 6 -7.63 16.13 30.02
N LEU A 7 -6.51 16.82 30.27
CA LEU A 7 -5.28 16.20 30.81
C LEU A 7 -5.05 16.51 32.31
N ASN A 8 -5.95 17.27 32.96
CA ASN A 8 -5.80 17.62 34.37
C ASN A 8 -6.57 16.71 35.35
N ASP A 9 -7.45 15.82 34.88
CA ASP A 9 -8.31 15.02 35.77
C ASP A 9 -7.92 13.54 35.92
N LEU A 10 -6.78 13.12 35.37
CA LEU A 10 -6.22 11.77 35.60
C LEU A 10 -5.14 11.70 36.69
N ALA A 11 -4.97 12.78 37.46
CA ALA A 11 -3.95 12.87 38.51
C ALA A 11 -4.44 12.45 39.91
N VAL A 12 -5.36 11.48 40.06
CA VAL A 12 -5.61 10.85 41.38
C VAL A 12 -6.06 9.38 41.23
N LEU A 13 -5.11 8.46 41.01
CA LEU A 13 -5.26 7.07 41.48
C LEU A 13 -3.90 6.55 42.00
N SER A 14 -3.97 6.05 43.23
CA SER A 14 -2.90 5.62 44.14
C SER A 14 -1.99 4.46 43.64
N PRO A 15 -0.87 4.17 44.34
CA PRO A 15 0.28 3.46 43.78
C PRO A 15 0.05 1.94 43.73
N ARG A 16 0.21 1.35 42.54
CA ARG A 16 0.33 -0.11 42.40
C ARG A 16 1.79 -0.55 42.58
N LYS A 17 1.93 -1.60 43.37
CA LYS A 17 3.16 -2.24 43.84
C LYS A 17 4.12 -2.57 42.69
N ARG A 18 5.40 -2.24 42.90
CA ARG A 18 6.55 -2.74 42.13
C ARG A 18 6.52 -4.27 42.06
N ALA A 19 6.41 -4.82 40.86
CA ALA A 19 6.85 -6.18 40.57
C ALA A 19 8.32 -6.10 40.13
N GLN A 20 9.15 -6.95 40.73
CA GLN A 20 10.57 -7.11 40.40
C GLN A 20 10.79 -7.69 38.99
N PRO A 21 11.95 -7.43 38.37
CA PRO A 21 12.28 -7.95 37.04
C PRO A 21 12.62 -9.44 37.12
N PHE A 22 11.89 -10.28 36.38
CA PHE A 22 12.30 -11.65 36.12
C PHE A 22 13.38 -11.68 35.05
N ALA A 23 14.48 -12.36 35.38
CA ALA A 23 15.58 -12.65 34.49
C ALA A 23 15.19 -13.64 33.38
N SER A 24 15.72 -13.36 32.18
CA SER A 24 16.15 -14.28 31.13
C SER A 24 15.47 -15.65 31.00
N SER A 25 14.80 -15.86 29.86
CA SER A 25 15.03 -17.08 29.08
C SER A 25 15.05 -16.78 27.58
N LYS A 26 16.22 -16.96 26.98
CA LYS A 26 16.38 -17.10 25.53
C LYS A 26 15.78 -18.45 25.15
N ALA A 27 14.62 -18.43 24.50
CA ALA A 27 14.11 -19.57 23.75
C ALA A 27 14.04 -19.16 22.28
N GLY A 28 14.98 -19.66 21.50
CA GLY A 28 14.98 -19.53 20.05
C GLY A 28 13.72 -20.15 19.48
N THR A 29 12.84 -19.32 18.95
CA THR A 29 11.76 -19.74 18.06
C THR A 29 12.23 -19.42 16.65
N THR A 30 12.80 -20.42 15.99
CA THR A 30 12.87 -20.50 14.54
C THR A 30 11.44 -20.54 14.01
N GLY A 31 10.85 -19.36 13.80
CA GLY A 31 9.61 -19.22 13.06
C GLY A 31 9.88 -19.63 11.62
N THR A 32 9.43 -20.82 11.26
CA THR A 32 9.28 -21.23 9.86
C THR A 32 8.29 -20.26 9.21
N HIS A 33 8.81 -19.26 8.51
CA HIS A 33 8.06 -18.56 7.49
C HIS A 33 7.59 -19.62 6.50
N SER A 34 6.32 -20.01 6.58
CA SER A 34 5.67 -20.71 5.49
C SER A 34 5.52 -19.69 4.37
N ASP A 35 6.58 -19.53 3.59
CA ASP A 35 6.47 -19.03 2.23
C ASP A 35 5.42 -19.91 1.55
N MET A 36 4.22 -19.36 1.38
CA MET A 36 3.40 -19.78 0.25
C MET A 36 4.14 -19.25 -0.97
N ASP A 37 5.18 -19.98 -1.37
CA ASP A 37 5.67 -19.99 -2.73
C ASP A 37 4.43 -19.89 -3.61
N MET A 38 4.33 -18.79 -4.33
CA MET A 38 3.46 -18.70 -5.48
C MET A 38 3.92 -19.83 -6.38
N LEU A 39 3.26 -21.00 -6.24
CA LEU A 39 3.59 -22.23 -6.93
C LEU A 39 3.83 -21.85 -8.37
N HIS A 40 5.11 -21.87 -8.75
CA HIS A 40 5.50 -21.93 -10.14
C HIS A 40 4.92 -23.27 -10.59
N ILE A 41 3.67 -23.26 -11.07
CA ILE A 41 3.04 -24.40 -11.71
C ILE A 41 3.93 -24.64 -12.93
N SER A 42 4.91 -25.54 -12.77
CA SER A 42 5.79 -25.95 -13.83
C SER A 42 4.87 -26.40 -14.95
N ARG A 43 4.97 -25.74 -16.11
CA ARG A 43 4.19 -26.08 -17.30
C ARG A 43 4.42 -27.56 -17.58
N VAL A 44 3.46 -28.40 -17.20
CA VAL A 44 3.42 -29.78 -17.66
C VAL A 44 3.07 -29.69 -19.14
N ILE A 45 4.10 -29.71 -19.99
CA ILE A 45 3.93 -29.77 -21.45
C ILE A 45 3.41 -31.17 -21.75
N LEU A 46 2.09 -31.28 -21.83
CA LEU A 46 1.43 -32.53 -22.18
C LEU A 46 1.50 -32.72 -23.68
N LYS A 47 2.16 -33.80 -24.12
CA LYS A 47 2.06 -34.26 -25.50
C LYS A 47 0.60 -34.59 -25.81
N PRO A 48 0.03 -34.10 -26.92
CA PRO A 48 -1.29 -34.49 -27.36
C PRO A 48 -1.24 -35.98 -27.74
N GLY A 49 -1.80 -36.84 -26.89
CA GLY A 49 -2.05 -38.23 -27.23
C GLY A 49 -3.27 -38.32 -28.15
N GLU A 50 -3.22 -39.22 -29.14
CA GLU A 50 -4.30 -39.43 -30.09
C GLU A 50 -5.64 -39.72 -29.40
N PRO A 51 -6.74 -39.09 -29.85
CA PRO A 51 -8.04 -39.22 -29.21
C PRO A 51 -8.68 -40.56 -29.57
N ASN A 52 -8.43 -41.59 -28.76
CA ASN A 52 -9.39 -42.69 -28.66
C ASN A 52 -10.70 -42.11 -28.12
N ALA A 53 -11.77 -42.21 -28.90
CA ALA A 53 -13.08 -41.61 -28.64
C ALA A 53 -13.82 -42.30 -27.47
N THR A 54 -13.26 -42.29 -26.27
CA THR A 54 -13.98 -42.60 -25.04
C THR A 54 -14.96 -41.47 -24.77
N LYS A 55 -16.26 -41.80 -24.67
CA LYS A 55 -17.32 -40.83 -24.31
C LYS A 55 -16.89 -40.03 -23.09
N ALA A 56 -16.69 -38.72 -23.27
CA ALA A 56 -16.26 -37.84 -22.19
C ALA A 56 -17.29 -37.85 -21.05
N CYS A 57 -16.82 -37.98 -19.80
CA CYS A 57 -17.66 -37.93 -18.61
C CYS A 57 -18.62 -36.72 -18.64
N PRO A 58 -19.93 -36.90 -18.41
CA PRO A 58 -20.92 -35.82 -18.47
C PRO A 58 -20.55 -34.60 -17.61
N LEU A 59 -19.97 -34.80 -16.43
CA LEU A 59 -19.51 -33.72 -15.55
C LEU A 59 -18.43 -32.85 -16.22
N LEU A 60 -17.50 -33.47 -16.95
CA LEU A 60 -16.47 -32.74 -17.68
C LEU A 60 -17.06 -31.96 -18.87
N GLN A 61 -18.14 -32.47 -19.47
CA GLN A 61 -18.87 -31.73 -20.51
C GLN A 61 -19.53 -30.48 -19.92
N VAL A 62 -20.15 -30.61 -18.74
CA VAL A 62 -20.74 -29.49 -17.99
C VAL A 62 -19.68 -28.46 -17.60
N LEU A 63 -18.54 -28.88 -17.04
CA LEU A 63 -17.46 -27.95 -16.69
C LEU A 63 -16.83 -27.25 -17.89
N ARG A 64 -16.95 -27.81 -19.10
CA ARG A 64 -16.54 -27.14 -20.35
C ARG A 64 -17.55 -26.10 -20.83
N GLN A 65 -18.80 -26.15 -20.35
CA GLN A 65 -19.80 -25.13 -20.66
C GLN A 65 -19.53 -23.89 -19.82
N TYR A 66 -18.97 -22.86 -20.46
CA TYR A 66 -18.47 -21.66 -19.79
C TYR A 66 -19.50 -21.00 -18.86
N GLY A 67 -20.77 -20.90 -19.26
CA GLY A 67 -21.81 -20.28 -18.42
C GLY A 67 -22.09 -21.03 -17.12
N LEU A 68 -22.09 -22.38 -17.15
CA LEU A 68 -22.25 -23.19 -15.95
C LEU A 68 -21.00 -23.13 -15.08
N LEU A 69 -19.83 -23.15 -15.72
CA LEU A 69 -18.56 -23.02 -15.00
C LEU A 69 -18.47 -21.67 -14.28
N GLU A 70 -18.86 -20.58 -14.91
CA GLU A 70 -18.89 -19.25 -14.29
C GLU A 70 -19.80 -19.23 -13.05
N SER A 71 -20.99 -19.86 -13.14
CA SER A 71 -21.89 -20.00 -11.99
C SER A 71 -21.26 -20.79 -10.84
N VAL A 72 -20.65 -21.93 -11.12
CA VAL A 72 -19.93 -22.73 -10.12
C VAL A 72 -18.81 -21.90 -9.48
N VAL A 73 -17.97 -21.28 -10.30
CA VAL A 73 -16.78 -20.55 -9.83
C VAL A 73 -17.13 -19.28 -9.06
N SER A 74 -18.25 -18.61 -9.40
CA SER A 74 -18.73 -17.44 -8.64
C SER A 74 -19.08 -17.78 -7.19
N SER A 75 -19.38 -19.06 -6.90
CA SER A 75 -19.69 -19.57 -5.57
C SER A 75 -18.46 -20.14 -4.83
N LEU A 76 -17.29 -20.21 -5.48
CA LEU A 76 -16.06 -20.73 -4.89
C LEU A 76 -15.16 -19.59 -4.40
N LYS A 77 -14.31 -19.87 -3.42
CA LYS A 77 -13.15 -19.02 -3.11
C LYS A 77 -11.94 -19.45 -3.94
N PRO A 78 -10.94 -18.59 -4.16
CA PRO A 78 -9.75 -18.94 -4.96
C PRO A 78 -9.05 -20.23 -4.50
N LYS A 79 -9.03 -20.49 -3.18
CA LYS A 79 -8.47 -21.73 -2.61
C LYS A 79 -9.30 -22.96 -3.01
N ASP A 80 -10.63 -22.84 -3.05
CA ASP A 80 -11.53 -23.93 -3.41
C ASP A 80 -11.46 -24.23 -4.91
N LEU A 81 -11.33 -23.18 -5.75
CA LEU A 81 -11.08 -23.35 -7.18
C LEU A 81 -9.76 -24.08 -7.44
N LEU A 82 -8.70 -23.74 -6.69
CA LEU A 82 -7.43 -24.45 -6.78
C LEU A 82 -7.58 -25.91 -6.34
N ALA A 83 -8.25 -26.18 -5.22
CA ALA A 83 -8.51 -27.54 -4.76
C ALA A 83 -9.31 -28.36 -5.80
N LEU A 84 -10.35 -27.76 -6.39
CA LEU A 84 -11.12 -28.37 -7.47
C LEU A 84 -10.25 -28.66 -8.69
N ALA A 85 -9.40 -27.72 -9.09
CA ALA A 85 -8.48 -27.90 -10.21
C ALA A 85 -7.46 -29.01 -9.97
N LEU A 86 -6.96 -29.12 -8.74
CA LEU A 86 -5.98 -30.13 -8.36
C LEU A 86 -6.60 -31.52 -8.13
N SER A 87 -7.93 -31.62 -8.01
CA SER A 87 -8.62 -32.89 -7.76
C SER A 87 -8.38 -33.93 -8.86
N CYS A 88 -8.35 -33.53 -10.14
CA CYS A 88 -7.88 -34.39 -11.23
C CYS A 88 -7.48 -33.59 -12.48
N LYS A 89 -6.61 -34.21 -13.30
CA LYS A 89 -6.13 -33.64 -14.56
C LYS A 89 -7.24 -33.29 -15.55
N ALA A 90 -8.30 -34.10 -15.59
CA ALA A 90 -9.41 -33.87 -16.52
C ALA A 90 -10.24 -32.64 -16.13
N THR A 91 -10.48 -32.44 -14.83
CA THR A 91 -11.08 -31.22 -14.28
C THR A 91 -10.19 -30.02 -14.57
N TYR A 92 -8.88 -30.11 -14.29
CA TYR A 92 -7.93 -29.03 -14.63
C TYR A 92 -8.03 -28.61 -16.10
N SER A 93 -7.97 -29.58 -17.03
CA SER A 93 -8.07 -29.30 -18.47
C SER A 93 -9.45 -28.78 -18.89
N ALA A 94 -10.52 -29.12 -18.16
CA ALA A 94 -11.85 -28.58 -18.42
C ALA A 94 -12.00 -27.13 -17.93
N LEU A 95 -11.42 -26.81 -16.77
CA LEU A 95 -11.43 -25.46 -16.17
C LEU A 95 -10.49 -24.50 -16.91
N PHE A 96 -9.31 -24.99 -17.33
CA PHE A 96 -8.26 -24.17 -17.93
C PHE A 96 -7.85 -24.68 -19.31
N PRO A 97 -8.77 -24.68 -20.30
CA PRO A 97 -8.45 -25.15 -21.65
C PRO A 97 -7.44 -24.24 -22.37
N ARG A 98 -7.24 -23.01 -21.88
CA ARG A 98 -6.32 -22.02 -22.45
C ARG A 98 -5.56 -21.28 -21.34
N PRO A 99 -4.36 -20.73 -21.63
CA PRO A 99 -3.59 -19.97 -20.63
C PRO A 99 -4.36 -18.81 -19.97
N LYS A 100 -5.25 -18.12 -20.71
CA LYS A 100 -6.05 -17.00 -20.19
C LYS A 100 -7.31 -17.41 -19.41
N SER A 101 -7.65 -18.71 -19.40
CA SER A 101 -8.86 -19.19 -18.71
C SER A 101 -8.79 -18.94 -17.20
N LEU A 102 -7.61 -19.08 -16.60
CA LEU A 102 -7.42 -18.83 -15.17
C LEU A 102 -7.74 -17.37 -14.82
N ASP A 103 -7.16 -16.41 -15.56
CA ASP A 103 -7.39 -14.99 -15.33
C ASP A 103 -8.87 -14.62 -15.45
N ASN A 104 -9.55 -15.16 -16.47
CA ASN A 104 -10.98 -14.95 -16.67
C ASN A 104 -11.79 -15.49 -15.49
N LEU A 105 -11.48 -16.71 -15.02
CA LEU A 105 -12.19 -17.31 -13.89
C LEU A 105 -11.93 -16.57 -12.58
N LEU A 106 -10.67 -16.21 -12.29
CA LEU A 106 -10.29 -15.45 -11.10
C LEU A 106 -10.99 -14.09 -11.03
N GLY A 107 -11.20 -13.44 -12.19
CA GLY A 107 -11.95 -12.19 -12.30
C GLY A 107 -13.47 -12.32 -12.18
N ARG A 108 -14.02 -13.54 -12.11
CA ARG A 108 -15.45 -13.82 -11.89
C ARG A 108 -15.75 -14.34 -10.48
N MET A 109 -14.72 -14.66 -9.70
CA MET A 109 -14.89 -15.05 -8.31
C MET A 109 -15.33 -13.86 -7.47
N SER A 110 -15.99 -14.12 -6.34
CA SER A 110 -16.22 -13.11 -5.32
C SER A 110 -14.91 -12.71 -4.63
N CYS A 111 -14.86 -11.51 -4.05
CA CYS A 111 -13.72 -11.11 -3.24
C CYS A 111 -13.55 -12.06 -2.03
N CYS A 112 -12.33 -12.50 -1.75
CA CYS A 112 -12.06 -13.46 -0.68
C CYS A 112 -11.84 -12.83 0.71
N GLY A 113 -11.96 -11.51 0.85
CA GLY A 113 -11.78 -10.80 2.13
C GLY A 113 -10.34 -10.72 2.65
N THR A 114 -9.34 -11.17 1.88
CA THR A 114 -7.94 -11.17 2.34
C THR A 114 -7.41 -9.77 2.67
N GLY A 115 -7.83 -8.73 1.95
CA GLY A 115 -7.40 -7.36 2.24
C GLY A 115 -7.80 -6.90 3.64
N ILE A 116 -9.07 -7.11 4.02
CA ILE A 116 -9.56 -6.82 5.38
C ILE A 116 -8.81 -7.64 6.43
N ALA A 117 -8.59 -8.93 6.19
CA ALA A 117 -7.84 -9.77 7.13
C ALA A 117 -6.39 -9.28 7.32
N MET A 118 -5.74 -8.80 6.27
CA MET A 118 -4.40 -8.21 6.36
C MET A 118 -4.41 -6.90 7.13
N ARG A 119 -5.37 -6.00 6.86
CA ARG A 119 -5.54 -4.73 7.59
C ARG A 119 -5.71 -4.98 9.09
N LYS A 120 -6.62 -5.88 9.49
CA LYS A 120 -6.82 -6.25 10.91
C LYS A 120 -5.56 -6.76 11.63
N ARG A 121 -4.59 -7.29 10.89
CA ARG A 121 -3.31 -7.76 11.45
C ARG A 121 -2.25 -6.66 11.51
N MET A 122 -2.27 -5.72 10.57
CA MET A 122 -1.22 -4.70 10.42
C MET A 122 -1.59 -3.37 11.09
N HIS A 123 -2.87 -3.05 11.12
CA HIS A 123 -3.41 -1.78 11.60
C HIS A 123 -3.68 -1.86 13.10
N HIS A 124 -3.11 -0.91 13.85
CA HIS A 124 -3.28 -0.80 15.28
C HIS A 124 -4.21 0.36 15.58
N LYS A 125 -5.33 0.05 16.21
CA LYS A 125 -6.29 1.06 16.68
C LYS A 125 -5.69 1.78 17.88
N SER A 126 -5.73 3.10 17.84
CA SER A 126 -5.23 3.98 18.88
C SER A 126 -5.99 3.78 20.20
N THR A 127 -5.44 4.31 21.28
CA THR A 127 -6.14 4.37 22.58
C THR A 127 -7.46 5.14 22.49
N PHE A 128 -7.55 6.15 21.60
CA PHE A 128 -8.74 6.96 21.38
C PHE A 128 -9.90 6.18 20.78
N TYR A 129 -9.62 5.22 19.89
CA TYR A 129 -10.64 4.32 19.35
C TYR A 129 -11.46 3.66 20.47
N TYR A 130 -10.80 3.19 21.51
CA TYR A 130 -11.44 2.53 22.65
C TYR A 130 -12.05 3.53 23.63
N ALA A 131 -11.37 4.66 23.86
CA ALA A 131 -11.84 5.68 24.80
C ALA A 131 -13.15 6.34 24.35
N TYR A 132 -13.31 6.57 23.05
CA TYR A 132 -14.48 7.24 22.46
C TYR A 132 -15.48 6.29 21.81
N GLN A 133 -15.37 4.98 22.06
CA GLN A 133 -16.30 3.96 21.55
C GLN A 133 -16.48 4.03 20.02
N CYS A 134 -15.40 4.26 19.29
CA CYS A 134 -15.45 4.41 17.85
C CYS A 134 -15.91 3.12 17.16
N THR A 135 -16.61 3.27 16.04
CA THR A 135 -17.08 2.14 15.22
C THR A 135 -16.18 1.97 14.00
N GLU A 136 -15.80 0.71 13.69
CA GLU A 136 -15.03 0.37 12.49
C GLU A 136 -15.96 -0.21 11.42
N PHE A 137 -15.90 0.33 10.21
CA PHE A 137 -16.73 -0.07 9.06
C PHE A 137 -16.00 -0.93 8.02
N ALA A 138 -14.77 -1.36 8.31
CA ALA A 138 -13.94 -2.16 7.41
C ALA A 138 -14.51 -3.57 7.20
N GLN A 139 -15.31 -3.76 6.14
CA GLN A 139 -15.97 -5.03 5.84
C GLN A 139 -15.86 -5.38 4.35
N CYS A 140 -15.46 -6.62 4.06
CA CYS A 140 -15.44 -7.10 2.68
C CYS A 140 -16.87 -7.20 2.13
N ARG A 141 -17.05 -6.94 0.83
CA ARG A 141 -18.33 -7.12 0.14
C ARG A 141 -18.95 -8.50 0.33
N THR A 142 -18.15 -9.57 0.24
CA THR A 142 -18.66 -10.95 0.35
C THR A 142 -19.22 -11.26 1.73
N THR A 143 -18.71 -10.60 2.78
CA THR A 143 -19.17 -10.77 4.15
C THR A 143 -20.27 -9.79 4.53
N SER A 144 -20.34 -8.64 3.87
CA SER A 144 -21.36 -7.64 4.14
C SER A 144 -22.60 -7.94 3.28
N SER A 145 -23.77 -7.63 3.81
CA SER A 145 -25.02 -7.63 3.03
C SER A 145 -25.08 -6.47 2.02
N ARG A 146 -24.01 -5.66 1.93
CA ARG A 146 -23.96 -4.39 1.18
C ARG A 146 -23.61 -4.65 -0.27
N ARG A 147 -24.61 -4.51 -1.14
CA ARG A 147 -24.45 -4.73 -2.58
C ARG A 147 -23.70 -3.60 -3.30
N SER A 148 -23.49 -2.45 -2.66
CA SER A 148 -22.93 -1.22 -3.26
C SER A 148 -21.41 -1.22 -3.41
N ILE A 149 -20.67 -2.12 -2.76
CA ILE A 149 -19.20 -2.10 -2.81
C ILE A 149 -18.72 -2.56 -4.18
N ALA A 150 -17.99 -1.69 -4.88
CA ALA A 150 -17.42 -1.99 -6.18
C ALA A 150 -16.42 -3.16 -6.11
N GLU A 151 -16.39 -3.99 -7.15
CA GLU A 151 -15.44 -5.09 -7.31
C GLU A 151 -14.83 -5.06 -8.70
N ARG A 152 -13.52 -5.23 -8.78
CA ARG A 152 -12.79 -5.42 -10.04
C ARG A 152 -11.65 -6.43 -9.87
N PRO A 153 -11.19 -7.09 -10.93
CA PRO A 153 -9.99 -7.93 -10.89
C PRO A 153 -8.76 -7.12 -10.51
N CYS A 154 -7.92 -7.67 -9.62
CA CYS A 154 -6.62 -7.10 -9.31
C CYS A 154 -5.76 -6.96 -10.57
N VAL A 155 -5.13 -5.81 -10.80
CA VAL A 155 -4.29 -5.58 -11.99
C VAL A 155 -3.12 -6.57 -12.10
N THR A 156 -2.59 -7.03 -10.94
CA THR A 156 -1.44 -7.93 -10.86
C THR A 156 -1.84 -9.40 -10.86
N CYS A 157 -2.67 -9.84 -9.90
CA CYS A 157 -3.00 -11.26 -9.72
C CYS A 157 -4.34 -11.70 -10.32
N ARG A 158 -5.10 -10.77 -10.92
CA ARG A 158 -6.42 -11.00 -11.55
C ARG A 158 -7.54 -11.51 -10.64
N VAL A 159 -7.26 -11.77 -9.36
CA VAL A 159 -8.29 -12.10 -8.36
C VAL A 159 -9.22 -10.91 -8.16
N THR A 160 -10.54 -11.14 -8.27
CA THR A 160 -11.54 -10.13 -7.93
C THR A 160 -11.34 -9.59 -6.52
N THR A 161 -11.27 -8.28 -6.43
CA THR A 161 -11.01 -7.57 -5.19
C THR A 161 -12.07 -6.47 -5.04
N CYS A 162 -12.76 -6.45 -3.90
CA CYS A 162 -13.68 -5.36 -3.58
C CYS A 162 -12.92 -4.10 -3.14
N ASP A 163 -13.58 -2.94 -3.20
CA ASP A 163 -12.98 -1.65 -2.85
C ASP A 163 -12.32 -1.69 -1.45
N GLU A 164 -13.01 -2.27 -0.48
CA GLU A 164 -12.52 -2.46 0.90
C GLU A 164 -11.29 -3.39 1.02
N CYS A 165 -11.01 -4.23 0.01
CA CYS A 165 -9.90 -5.17 -0.01
C CYS A 165 -8.75 -4.78 -0.96
N ARG A 166 -8.90 -3.70 -1.73
CA ARG A 166 -7.78 -3.11 -2.48
C ARG A 166 -6.97 -2.17 -1.60
N ILE A 167 -5.79 -1.84 -2.08
CA ILE A 167 -4.98 -0.80 -1.45
C ILE A 167 -5.62 0.57 -1.70
N HIS A 168 -5.49 1.43 -0.69
CA HIS A 168 -5.88 2.83 -0.69
C HIS A 168 -4.70 3.60 -0.11
N CYS A 169 -4.49 4.85 -0.54
CA CYS A 169 -3.49 5.71 0.08
C CYS A 169 -3.93 6.12 1.48
N VAL A 170 -5.20 6.47 1.65
CA VAL A 170 -5.82 6.75 2.94
C VAL A 170 -7.09 5.91 3.10
N TYR A 171 -7.01 4.92 3.97
CA TYR A 171 -8.11 4.01 4.27
C TYR A 171 -8.90 4.50 5.48
N GLN A 172 -9.84 5.42 5.24
CA GLN A 172 -10.83 5.85 6.25
C GLN A 172 -11.75 4.67 6.59
N SER A 173 -11.74 4.23 7.84
CA SER A 173 -12.54 3.07 8.26
C SER A 173 -13.15 3.19 9.65
N ILE A 174 -12.79 4.24 10.39
CA ILE A 174 -13.21 4.46 11.77
C ILE A 174 -14.04 5.74 11.83
N TYR A 175 -15.09 5.68 12.64
CA TYR A 175 -16.05 6.76 12.88
C TYR A 175 -16.27 6.91 14.38
N GLU A 176 -16.26 8.15 14.86
CA GLU A 176 -16.67 8.53 16.20
C GLU A 176 -17.99 9.29 16.12
N THR A 177 -18.98 8.83 16.89
CA THR A 177 -20.26 9.54 17.00
C THR A 177 -20.04 10.81 17.83
N PRO A 178 -20.45 12.00 17.34
CA PRO A 178 -20.28 13.23 18.09
C PRO A 178 -21.11 13.18 19.39
N ALA A 179 -20.55 13.75 20.47
CA ALA A 179 -21.21 13.78 21.77
C ALA A 179 -22.34 14.83 21.81
N ASP A 180 -22.19 15.91 21.05
CA ASP A 180 -23.19 16.95 20.85
C ASP A 180 -23.69 16.91 19.39
N PRO A 181 -25.01 16.94 19.12
CA PRO A 181 -25.55 17.01 17.76
C PRO A 181 -25.04 18.18 16.90
N GLU A 182 -24.57 19.27 17.52
CA GLU A 182 -23.99 20.43 16.82
C GLU A 182 -22.51 20.24 16.47
N GLU A 183 -21.86 19.19 17.00
CA GLU A 183 -20.48 18.84 16.67
C GLU A 183 -20.40 17.99 15.40
N LEU A 184 -19.29 18.15 14.65
CA LEU A 184 -19.00 17.30 13.52
C LEU A 184 -18.50 15.92 13.99
N PRO A 185 -18.87 14.84 13.29
CA PRO A 185 -18.31 13.52 13.58
C PRO A 185 -16.81 13.47 13.29
N ASN A 186 -16.05 12.75 14.11
CA ASN A 186 -14.63 12.50 13.84
C ASN A 186 -14.46 11.24 13.00
N PHE A 187 -13.48 11.28 12.10
CA PHE A 187 -13.10 10.15 11.28
C PHE A 187 -11.63 9.87 11.45
N SER A 188 -11.28 8.60 11.33
CA SER A 188 -9.89 8.16 11.34
C SER A 188 -9.71 6.91 10.49
N GLY A 189 -8.45 6.54 10.29
CA GLY A 189 -8.09 5.44 9.42
C GLY A 189 -6.58 5.26 9.36
N PHE A 190 -6.11 4.73 8.25
CA PHE A 190 -4.70 4.33 8.10
C PHE A 190 -4.16 4.79 6.76
N VAL A 191 -2.88 5.19 6.73
CA VAL A 191 -2.19 5.53 5.50
C VAL A 191 -1.54 4.27 4.94
N LEU A 192 -1.99 3.83 3.76
CA LEU A 192 -1.55 2.59 3.10
C LEU A 192 -1.68 1.37 4.04
N LEU A 193 -0.56 0.74 4.39
CA LEU A 193 -0.44 -0.37 5.33
C LEU A 193 0.40 -0.01 6.57
N ASP A 194 0.57 1.29 6.84
CA ASP A 194 1.18 1.74 8.08
C ASP A 194 0.31 1.34 9.28
N SER A 195 0.95 1.00 10.39
CA SER A 195 0.25 0.50 11.57
C SER A 195 -0.48 1.58 12.36
N LEU A 196 -0.04 2.83 12.27
CA LEU A 196 -0.56 3.91 13.11
C LEU A 196 -1.86 4.49 12.55
N GLU A 197 -2.83 4.68 13.44
CA GLU A 197 -4.09 5.34 13.12
C GLU A 197 -3.88 6.85 12.96
N CYS A 198 -4.40 7.42 11.88
CA CYS A 198 -4.39 8.85 11.59
C CYS A 198 -5.79 9.44 11.68
N ALA A 199 -5.89 10.66 12.22
CA ALA A 199 -7.11 11.45 12.10
C ALA A 199 -7.33 11.87 10.64
N ILE A 200 -8.60 11.87 10.21
CA ILE A 200 -9.02 12.27 8.89
C ILE A 200 -10.14 13.29 9.07
N LEU A 201 -9.90 14.51 8.60
CA LEU A 201 -10.86 15.59 8.73
C LEU A 201 -11.71 15.64 7.46
N SER A 202 -13.04 15.64 7.62
CA SER A 202 -13.93 15.94 6.52
C SER A 202 -13.77 17.41 6.10
N PRO A 203 -14.14 17.80 4.86
CA PRO A 203 -14.04 19.19 4.41
C PRO A 203 -14.71 20.20 5.35
N HIS A 204 -15.77 19.80 6.06
CA HIS A 204 -16.51 20.67 6.97
C HIS A 204 -15.73 21.05 8.24
N HIS A 205 -14.69 20.28 8.61
CA HIS A 205 -13.88 20.56 9.79
C HIS A 205 -12.95 21.75 9.62
N LEU A 206 -12.56 22.02 8.38
CA LEU A 206 -11.72 23.15 8.01
C LEU A 206 -12.66 24.09 7.26
N PHE A 207 -12.95 25.28 7.81
CA PHE A 207 -13.84 26.29 7.21
C PHE A 207 -13.40 26.69 5.79
N THR A 208 -13.58 25.78 4.84
CA THR A 208 -13.20 25.85 3.45
C THR A 208 -14.45 26.29 2.69
N GLU A 209 -14.26 27.11 1.67
CA GLU A 209 -15.33 27.86 0.99
C GLU A 209 -16.33 26.98 0.22
N ASP A 210 -16.11 25.65 0.16
CA ASP A 210 -17.00 24.69 -0.49
C ASP A 210 -18.19 24.32 0.42
N VAL A 211 -19.11 25.27 0.61
CA VAL A 211 -20.35 25.10 1.40
C VAL A 211 -21.31 24.07 0.77
N ASP A 212 -21.11 23.73 -0.51
CA ASP A 212 -22.03 22.86 -1.27
C ASP A 212 -21.70 21.35 -1.17
N LEU A 213 -20.60 20.97 -0.51
CA LEU A 213 -20.26 19.55 -0.36
C LEU A 213 -21.16 18.88 0.68
N PRO A 214 -21.68 17.66 0.42
CA PRO A 214 -22.46 16.96 1.42
C PRO A 214 -21.60 16.63 2.64
N GLN A 215 -22.18 16.83 3.83
CA GLN A 215 -21.53 16.46 5.08
C GLN A 215 -21.26 14.96 5.11
N TRP A 216 -20.10 14.58 5.63
CA TRP A 216 -19.80 13.18 5.86
C TRP A 216 -20.69 12.63 6.97
N GLN A 217 -21.44 11.58 6.66
CA GLN A 217 -22.37 10.93 7.58
C GLN A 217 -21.85 9.57 8.07
N ASP A 218 -22.50 9.08 9.13
CA ASP A 218 -22.34 7.73 9.64
C ASP A 218 -22.77 6.71 8.57
N ARG A 219 -21.90 5.74 8.31
CA ARG A 219 -22.17 4.66 7.37
C ARG A 219 -23.15 3.61 7.93
N ALA A 220 -23.44 3.63 9.23
CA ALA A 220 -24.49 2.79 9.81
C ALA A 220 -25.89 3.31 9.48
N SER A 221 -26.08 4.63 9.39
CA SER A 221 -27.38 5.24 9.09
C SER A 221 -27.72 5.20 7.60
N ASP A 222 -26.72 5.36 6.71
CA ASP A 222 -26.90 5.24 5.27
C ASP A 222 -25.79 4.37 4.64
N ALA A 223 -26.17 3.16 4.21
CA ALA A 223 -25.25 2.23 3.54
C ALA A 223 -24.86 2.66 2.12
N ALA A 224 -25.54 3.65 1.53
CA ALA A 224 -25.15 4.27 0.28
C ALA A 224 -24.02 5.31 0.48
N VAL A 225 -23.83 5.77 1.71
CA VAL A 225 -22.85 6.80 2.07
C VAL A 225 -21.59 6.16 2.65
N GLY A 226 -20.43 6.55 2.12
CA GLY A 226 -19.13 6.06 2.55
C GLY A 226 -18.76 4.64 2.08
N PRO A 227 -17.48 4.25 2.22
CA PRO A 227 -16.41 4.93 2.96
C PRO A 227 -15.79 6.09 2.17
N TYR A 228 -15.20 7.06 2.87
CA TYR A 228 -14.56 8.23 2.26
C TYR A 228 -13.06 7.99 2.05
N HIS A 229 -12.70 6.81 1.54
CA HIS A 229 -11.31 6.50 1.25
C HIS A 229 -10.71 7.54 0.30
N ASP A 230 -9.45 7.90 0.56
CA ASP A 230 -8.68 8.83 -0.27
C ASP A 230 -9.32 10.22 -0.45
N GLN A 231 -10.15 10.65 0.51
CA GLN A 231 -10.84 11.94 0.52
C GLN A 231 -10.61 12.69 1.84
N GLY A 232 -10.87 14.00 1.83
CA GLY A 232 -10.75 14.87 3.00
C GLY A 232 -9.34 15.37 3.22
N PHE A 233 -8.99 15.58 4.49
CA PHE A 233 -7.68 16.06 4.92
C PHE A 233 -7.06 15.04 5.87
N LEU A 234 -5.82 14.65 5.58
CA LEU A 234 -5.05 13.78 6.44
C LEU A 234 -4.44 14.63 7.55
N ASP A 235 -4.64 14.23 8.80
CA ASP A 235 -4.02 14.86 9.96
C ASP A 235 -2.96 13.91 10.56
N MET A 236 -2.29 14.36 11.59
CA MET A 236 -1.21 13.63 12.26
C MET A 236 -1.67 12.28 12.84
N PRO A 237 -0.78 11.27 12.89
CA PRO A 237 -1.05 10.04 13.61
C PRO A 237 -1.45 10.32 15.05
N LEU A 238 -2.51 9.66 15.52
CA LEU A 238 -3.14 9.94 16.81
C LEU A 238 -2.20 9.69 18.00
N GLU A 239 -1.27 8.75 17.85
CA GLU A 239 -0.32 8.36 18.90
C GLU A 239 1.00 9.13 18.88
N ILE A 240 1.17 10.08 17.95
CA ILE A 240 2.38 10.89 17.82
C ILE A 240 2.09 12.29 18.33
N ASP A 241 2.91 12.81 19.26
CA ASP A 241 2.74 14.15 19.84
C ASP A 241 3.39 15.28 19.03
N GLN A 242 3.95 14.96 17.85
CA GLN A 242 4.62 15.95 17.00
C GLN A 242 3.59 16.78 16.22
N PRO A 243 3.59 18.11 16.34
CA PRO A 243 2.61 18.93 15.65
C PRO A 243 2.79 18.83 14.13
N GLY A 244 1.68 18.86 13.42
CA GLY A 244 1.63 18.91 11.96
C GLY A 244 0.38 19.65 11.51
N ARG A 245 0.42 20.22 10.29
CA ARG A 245 -0.77 20.81 9.67
C ARG A 245 -1.50 19.72 8.88
N PRO A 246 -2.85 19.64 8.95
CA PRO A 246 -3.59 18.75 8.08
C PRO A 246 -3.35 19.05 6.59
N GLU A 247 -3.19 18.00 5.80
CA GLU A 247 -2.88 18.07 4.37
C GLU A 247 -4.06 17.57 3.54
N LYS A 248 -4.43 18.31 2.49
CA LYS A 248 -5.55 17.92 1.63
C LYS A 248 -5.16 16.68 0.81
N ILE A 249 -5.91 15.60 0.98
CA ILE A 249 -5.53 14.30 0.42
C ILE A 249 -5.48 14.34 -1.11
N SER A 250 -6.42 15.02 -1.78
CA SER A 250 -6.38 15.15 -3.24
C SER A 250 -5.07 15.76 -3.74
N ASP A 251 -4.62 16.83 -3.11
CA ASP A 251 -3.48 17.62 -3.56
C ASP A 251 -2.19 16.81 -3.43
N VAL A 252 -2.05 16.07 -2.32
CA VAL A 252 -0.91 15.17 -2.08
C VAL A 252 -0.91 14.00 -3.06
N LEU A 253 -2.09 13.46 -3.40
CA LEU A 253 -2.18 12.30 -4.28
C LEU A 253 -1.88 12.60 -5.74
N ASP A 254 -2.08 13.85 -6.15
CA ASP A 254 -1.92 14.35 -7.51
C ASP A 254 -0.57 15.04 -7.76
N VAL A 255 0.31 15.08 -6.76
CA VAL A 255 1.69 15.56 -6.95
C VAL A 255 2.39 14.73 -8.03
N ASP A 256 2.98 15.41 -9.01
CA ASP A 256 3.89 14.80 -9.97
C ASP A 256 5.23 14.51 -9.29
N LEU A 257 5.45 13.24 -8.97
CA LEU A 257 6.63 12.72 -8.27
C LEU A 257 7.87 12.61 -9.17
N GLY A 258 7.72 12.80 -10.49
CA GLY A 258 8.87 12.92 -11.39
C GLY A 258 9.48 14.31 -11.41
N LEU A 259 8.71 15.32 -10.97
CA LEU A 259 9.12 16.72 -10.94
C LEU A 259 9.31 17.25 -9.51
N ASN A 260 8.60 16.70 -8.52
CA ASN A 260 8.58 17.18 -7.14
C ASN A 260 8.76 16.05 -6.14
N SER A 261 9.67 16.19 -5.16
CA SER A 261 9.66 15.31 -3.99
C SER A 261 8.60 15.73 -2.98
N LEU A 262 7.84 14.76 -2.46
CA LEU A 262 6.88 14.98 -1.36
C LEU A 262 7.58 15.51 -0.09
N THR A 263 8.87 15.25 0.07
CA THR A 263 9.65 15.75 1.21
C THR A 263 9.73 17.28 1.22
N LYS A 264 9.70 17.92 0.05
CA LYS A 264 9.74 19.38 -0.13
C LYS A 264 8.35 20.01 -0.22
N TRP A 265 7.31 19.20 -0.40
CA TRP A 265 5.94 19.68 -0.62
C TRP A 265 5.36 20.41 0.58
N SER A 266 5.65 19.94 1.80
CA SER A 266 5.24 20.62 3.04
C SER A 266 6.08 21.89 3.24
N GLY A 267 5.69 22.98 2.56
CA GLY A 267 6.41 24.26 2.56
C GLY A 267 6.47 25.00 3.91
N ASN A 268 5.93 24.42 4.98
CA ASN A 268 6.05 24.97 6.32
C ASN A 268 7.33 24.46 6.99
N SER A 269 8.36 25.31 7.03
CA SER A 269 9.64 25.09 7.73
C SER A 269 9.54 24.88 9.24
N GLN A 270 8.34 25.02 9.83
CA GLN A 270 8.12 24.95 11.26
C GLN A 270 8.02 23.51 11.81
N PHE A 271 7.89 22.50 10.94
CA PHE A 271 7.72 21.11 11.34
C PHE A 271 8.92 20.26 10.91
N GLY A 272 9.08 19.10 11.57
CA GLY A 272 10.09 18.11 11.15
C GLY A 272 9.88 17.72 9.69
N PHE A 273 10.99 17.41 8.99
CA PHE A 273 10.96 16.99 7.60
C PHE A 273 11.27 15.49 7.47
N PRO A 274 10.40 14.70 6.81
CA PRO A 274 9.08 15.09 6.30
C PRO A 274 8.07 15.33 7.45
N SER A 275 6.99 16.08 7.16
CA SER A 275 5.89 16.30 8.12
C SER A 275 5.38 14.95 8.65
N PRO A 276 5.07 14.81 9.95
CA PRO A 276 4.52 13.56 10.51
C PRO A 276 3.22 13.13 9.82
N VAL A 277 2.48 14.08 9.23
CA VAL A 277 1.26 13.84 8.46
C VAL A 277 1.56 13.11 7.15
N LEU A 278 2.66 13.46 6.47
CA LEU A 278 3.02 12.92 5.15
C LEU A 278 4.11 11.85 5.20
N GLN A 279 4.72 11.61 6.36
CA GLN A 279 5.86 10.70 6.54
C GLN A 279 5.69 9.37 5.81
N VAL A 280 4.55 8.70 5.96
CA VAL A 280 4.28 7.39 5.33
C VAL A 280 4.26 7.50 3.80
N LEU A 281 3.59 8.51 3.25
CA LEU A 281 3.51 8.73 1.80
C LEU A 281 4.88 9.12 1.23
N CYS A 282 5.63 9.99 1.93
CA CYS A 282 6.99 10.35 1.56
C CYS A 282 7.90 9.11 1.52
N ASN A 283 7.92 8.32 2.60
CA ASN A 283 8.72 7.10 2.65
C ASN A 283 8.39 6.16 1.49
N VAL A 284 7.09 6.01 1.18
CA VAL A 284 6.64 5.17 0.08
C VAL A 284 7.12 5.73 -1.27
N ALA A 285 7.02 7.03 -1.54
CA ALA A 285 7.54 7.61 -2.77
C ALA A 285 9.06 7.43 -2.91
N GLU A 286 9.81 7.78 -1.87
CA GLU A 286 11.28 7.73 -1.82
C GLU A 286 11.80 6.28 -1.95
N GLU A 287 11.13 5.30 -1.33
CA GLU A 287 11.45 3.88 -1.52
C GLU A 287 11.30 3.42 -2.98
N ARG A 288 10.54 4.11 -3.85
CA ARG A 288 10.48 3.78 -5.29
C ARG A 288 11.50 4.55 -6.13
N MET A 289 12.40 5.29 -5.51
CA MET A 289 13.48 5.96 -6.22
C MET A 289 14.70 5.04 -6.31
N LEU A 290 15.21 4.86 -7.52
CA LEU A 290 16.44 4.11 -7.79
C LEU A 290 17.56 5.08 -8.16
N LEU A 291 18.53 5.22 -7.26
CA LEU A 291 19.72 6.05 -7.45
C LEU A 291 20.72 5.34 -8.37
N LEU A 292 21.08 5.99 -9.49
CA LEU A 292 22.00 5.46 -10.49
C LEU A 292 23.14 6.43 -10.78
N CYS A 293 24.35 5.89 -10.92
CA CYS A 293 25.47 6.61 -11.52
C CYS A 293 25.25 6.73 -13.02
N LYS A 294 26.00 7.62 -13.69
CA LYS A 294 25.90 7.83 -15.14
C LYS A 294 25.96 6.53 -15.95
N CYS A 295 26.94 5.68 -15.66
CA CYS A 295 27.12 4.41 -16.39
C CYS A 295 25.95 3.45 -16.21
N CYS A 296 25.39 3.33 -15.01
CA CYS A 296 24.24 2.45 -14.79
C CYS A 296 22.94 3.05 -15.37
N PHE A 297 22.82 4.38 -15.38
CA PHE A 297 21.72 5.07 -16.04
C PHE A 297 21.71 4.83 -17.55
N ASP A 298 22.86 4.87 -18.22
CA ASP A 298 22.99 4.59 -19.66
C ASP A 298 22.59 3.13 -20.02
N GLU A 299 22.67 2.21 -19.05
CA GLU A 299 22.25 0.82 -19.20
C GLU A 299 20.76 0.60 -18.85
N ALA A 300 20.12 1.53 -18.14
CA ALA A 300 18.74 1.42 -17.69
C ALA A 300 17.68 1.33 -18.81
N PRO A 301 17.86 1.91 -20.02
CA PRO A 301 16.95 1.68 -21.15
C PRO A 301 16.88 0.22 -21.62
N LYS A 302 17.87 -0.61 -21.27
CA LYS A 302 17.85 -2.07 -21.46
C LYS A 302 16.97 -2.80 -20.42
N GLY A 303 16.29 -2.04 -19.57
CA GLY A 303 15.45 -2.51 -18.49
C GLY A 303 16.22 -2.95 -17.25
N TYR A 304 15.49 -3.50 -16.28
CA TYR A 304 16.03 -3.93 -14.98
C TYR A 304 17.16 -4.98 -15.08
N LYS A 305 17.28 -5.69 -16.21
CA LYS A 305 18.34 -6.67 -16.49
C LYS A 305 19.66 -6.04 -16.94
N GLY A 306 19.63 -4.81 -17.46
CA GLY A 306 20.84 -4.10 -17.89
C GLY A 306 21.67 -3.59 -16.71
N LEU A 307 21.05 -3.46 -15.54
CA LEU A 307 21.70 -2.93 -14.34
C LEU A 307 22.61 -3.97 -13.68
N LYS A 308 23.66 -3.47 -13.03
CA LYS A 308 24.62 -4.28 -12.25
C LYS A 308 24.68 -3.77 -10.80
N PRO A 309 24.39 -4.62 -9.80
CA PRO A 309 23.86 -5.98 -9.92
C PRO A 309 22.47 -6.03 -10.59
N GLU A 310 22.13 -7.17 -11.21
CA GLU A 310 20.82 -7.38 -11.85
C GLU A 310 19.69 -7.16 -10.83
N LEU A 311 18.62 -6.48 -11.23
CA LEU A 311 17.45 -6.32 -10.39
C LEU A 311 16.47 -7.48 -10.59
N PRO A 312 15.71 -7.85 -9.53
CA PRO A 312 14.62 -8.78 -9.70
C PRO A 312 13.56 -8.23 -10.66
N LYS A 313 12.85 -9.13 -11.33
CA LYS A 313 11.76 -8.75 -12.22
C LYS A 313 10.65 -8.03 -11.45
N LEU A 314 10.45 -6.76 -11.77
CA LEU A 314 9.37 -5.95 -11.22
C LEU A 314 8.07 -6.24 -11.98
N SER A 315 7.17 -7.01 -11.37
CA SER A 315 5.96 -7.54 -12.04
C SER A 315 4.96 -6.47 -12.51
N TRP A 316 5.03 -5.25 -11.96
CA TRP A 316 4.19 -4.12 -12.33
C TRP A 316 4.72 -3.31 -13.51
N LEU A 317 5.98 -3.50 -13.88
CA LEU A 317 6.55 -2.85 -15.06
C LEU A 317 6.07 -3.54 -16.33
N SER A 318 5.76 -2.74 -17.35
CA SER A 318 5.40 -3.24 -18.67
C SER A 318 6.51 -4.14 -19.22
N PRO A 319 6.20 -5.27 -19.88
CA PRO A 319 7.23 -6.11 -20.50
C PRO A 319 7.95 -5.42 -21.67
N ASN A 320 7.37 -4.36 -22.24
CA ASN A 320 7.94 -3.61 -23.38
C ASN A 320 8.76 -2.39 -22.90
N MET A 321 9.73 -2.64 -22.03
CA MET A 321 10.64 -1.60 -21.51
C MET A 321 11.85 -1.32 -22.40
N ASN A 322 12.03 -2.05 -23.50
CA ASN A 322 13.13 -1.82 -24.43
C ASN A 322 12.90 -0.50 -25.17
N GLN A 323 13.42 0.58 -24.60
CA GLN A 323 13.42 1.91 -25.18
C GLN A 323 14.88 2.32 -25.43
N GLU A 324 15.11 3.19 -26.42
CA GLU A 324 16.45 3.74 -26.66
C GLU A 324 16.84 4.74 -25.56
N VAL A 325 15.86 5.45 -24.99
CA VAL A 325 16.04 6.49 -23.99
C VAL A 325 14.95 6.36 -22.92
N LEU A 326 15.31 6.59 -21.66
CA LEU A 326 14.32 6.67 -20.59
C LEU A 326 13.47 7.93 -20.75
N LYS A 327 12.16 7.79 -20.62
CA LYS A 327 11.23 8.93 -20.59
C LYS A 327 11.28 9.62 -19.23
N GLU A 328 10.85 10.86 -19.18
CA GLU A 328 10.58 11.56 -17.93
C GLU A 328 9.45 10.86 -17.16
N CYS A 329 9.58 10.82 -15.84
CA CYS A 329 8.59 10.32 -14.92
C CYS A 329 7.49 11.37 -14.73
N HIS A 330 6.23 10.92 -14.72
CA HIS A 330 5.05 11.73 -14.35
C HIS A 330 4.14 10.94 -13.40
N CYS A 331 4.73 10.11 -12.55
CA CYS A 331 3.99 9.29 -11.62
C CYS A 331 3.38 10.16 -10.53
N SER A 332 2.17 9.82 -10.10
CA SER A 332 1.55 10.32 -8.87
C SER A 332 1.11 9.16 -7.98
N MET A 333 0.88 9.42 -6.68
CA MET A 333 0.31 8.40 -5.78
C MET A 333 -1.04 7.91 -6.30
N ARG A 334 -1.88 8.80 -6.84
CA ARG A 334 -3.17 8.44 -7.45
C ARG A 334 -2.97 7.43 -8.58
N SER A 335 -2.12 7.75 -9.55
CA SER A 335 -1.90 6.90 -10.73
C SER A 335 -1.38 5.50 -10.38
N HIS A 336 -0.57 5.38 -9.32
CA HIS A 336 0.10 4.12 -8.98
C HIS A 336 -0.57 3.29 -7.89
N VAL A 337 -1.35 3.90 -7.01
CA VAL A 337 -2.04 3.20 -5.92
C VAL A 337 -3.55 3.15 -6.16
N LEU A 338 -4.15 4.26 -6.60
CA LEU A 338 -5.61 4.35 -6.68
C LEU A 338 -6.18 3.90 -8.01
N ASP A 339 -5.58 4.34 -9.11
CA ASP A 339 -6.07 4.00 -10.45
C ASP A 339 -5.73 2.54 -10.78
N ARG A 340 -4.65 2.03 -10.19
CA ARG A 340 -4.30 0.61 -10.19
C ARG A 340 -5.18 -0.09 -9.16
N TRP A 341 -6.25 -0.75 -9.62
CA TRP A 341 -7.06 -1.64 -8.79
C TRP A 341 -6.22 -2.83 -8.30
N GLN A 342 -5.37 -2.63 -7.29
CA GLN A 342 -4.39 -3.59 -6.77
C GLN A 342 -4.86 -4.09 -5.41
N CYS A 343 -4.86 -5.40 -5.21
CA CYS A 343 -5.20 -5.96 -3.90
C CYS A 343 -4.10 -5.71 -2.87
N VAL A 344 -4.47 -5.61 -1.60
CA VAL A 344 -3.53 -5.38 -0.49
C VAL A 344 -2.37 -6.38 -0.49
N LYS A 345 -2.63 -7.67 -0.76
CA LYS A 345 -1.57 -8.71 -0.85
C LYS A 345 -0.55 -8.41 -1.95
N CYS A 346 -1.00 -7.99 -3.13
CA CYS A 346 -0.08 -7.66 -4.22
C CYS A 346 0.71 -6.38 -3.93
N TYR A 347 0.13 -5.42 -3.20
CA TYR A 347 0.85 -4.24 -2.75
C TYR A 347 1.91 -4.59 -1.70
N ASP A 348 1.59 -5.43 -0.71
CA ASP A 348 2.52 -5.91 0.30
C ASP A 348 3.72 -6.66 -0.31
N ASN A 349 3.46 -7.50 -1.32
CA ASN A 349 4.50 -8.15 -2.11
C ASN A 349 5.38 -7.15 -2.89
N GLU A 350 4.78 -6.08 -3.45
CA GLU A 350 5.49 -4.99 -4.13
C GLU A 350 6.42 -4.26 -3.16
N VAL A 351 5.92 -3.87 -1.98
CA VAL A 351 6.72 -3.27 -0.90
C VAL A 351 7.87 -4.18 -0.49
N SER A 352 7.61 -5.47 -0.28
CA SER A 352 8.63 -6.45 0.11
C SER A 352 9.74 -6.57 -0.95
N LEU A 353 9.37 -6.57 -2.23
CA LEU A 353 10.33 -6.62 -3.33
C LEU A 353 11.21 -5.36 -3.39
N ILE A 354 10.60 -4.18 -3.24
CA ILE A 354 11.30 -2.90 -3.20
C ILE A 354 12.29 -2.85 -2.03
N LYS A 355 11.88 -3.29 -0.84
CA LYS A 355 12.76 -3.40 0.33
C LYS A 355 13.95 -4.34 0.07
N GLY A 356 13.72 -5.46 -0.62
CA GLY A 356 14.78 -6.37 -1.06
C GLY A 356 15.80 -5.67 -1.96
N VAL A 357 15.34 -4.90 -2.95
CA VAL A 357 16.21 -4.12 -3.84
C VAL A 357 17.10 -3.13 -3.07
N HIS A 358 16.55 -2.43 -2.09
CA HIS A 358 17.30 -1.47 -1.27
C HIS A 358 18.21 -2.12 -0.24
N SER A 359 17.87 -3.31 0.26
CA SER A 359 18.73 -4.04 1.21
C SER A 359 20.07 -4.48 0.61
N GLU A 360 20.12 -4.64 -0.72
CA GLU A 360 21.34 -4.94 -1.48
C GLU A 360 22.09 -3.68 -1.93
N ALA A 361 21.45 -2.52 -1.85
CA ALA A 361 22.03 -1.24 -2.23
C ALA A 361 22.76 -0.60 -1.04
N PRO A 362 23.76 0.26 -1.30
CA PRO A 362 24.25 1.17 -0.28
C PRO A 362 23.09 2.01 0.28
N ARG A 363 23.20 2.42 1.55
CA ARG A 363 22.12 3.17 2.20
C ARG A 363 21.84 4.50 1.45
N PRO A 364 20.57 4.96 1.39
CA PRO A 364 20.20 6.20 0.72
C PRO A 364 21.01 7.42 1.18
N GLU A 365 21.43 7.44 2.45
CA GLU A 365 22.26 8.51 3.00
C GLU A 365 23.59 8.71 2.26
N THR A 366 24.09 7.68 1.59
CA THR A 366 25.36 7.72 0.87
C THR A 366 25.25 8.22 -0.57
N TRP A 367 24.03 8.44 -1.08
CA TRP A 367 23.79 8.86 -2.48
C TRP A 367 24.61 8.05 -3.50
N SER A 368 24.77 6.76 -3.26
CA SER A 368 25.57 5.89 -4.13
C SER A 368 24.68 4.94 -4.93
N CYS A 369 25.11 4.73 -6.16
CA CYS A 369 24.56 3.74 -7.06
C CYS A 369 24.78 2.33 -6.50
N ARG A 370 23.94 1.38 -6.93
CA ARG A 370 24.09 -0.05 -6.59
C ARG A 370 25.43 -0.65 -7.03
N CYS A 371 26.11 -0.06 -8.02
CA CYS A 371 27.46 -0.48 -8.40
C CYS A 371 28.58 0.06 -7.49
N GLY A 372 28.24 0.87 -6.48
CA GLY A 372 29.17 1.49 -5.53
C GLY A 372 29.74 2.85 -5.95
N LEU A 373 29.44 3.33 -7.16
CA LEU A 373 29.82 4.67 -7.62
C LEU A 373 28.81 5.73 -7.15
N ASP A 374 29.19 7.01 -7.15
CA ASP A 374 28.29 8.11 -6.83
C ASP A 374 27.07 8.14 -7.76
N ALA A 375 25.88 8.27 -7.18
CA ALA A 375 24.66 8.43 -7.95
C ALA A 375 24.54 9.86 -8.48
N GLU A 376 24.08 9.96 -9.71
CA GLU A 376 23.93 11.23 -10.43
C GLU A 376 22.51 11.44 -10.96
N ARG A 377 21.74 10.36 -11.08
CA ARG A 377 20.42 10.29 -11.70
C ARG A 377 19.51 9.42 -10.84
N ILE A 378 18.21 9.66 -10.97
CA ILE A 378 17.19 8.92 -10.24
C ILE A 378 16.19 8.35 -11.24
N VAL A 379 15.86 7.08 -11.09
CA VAL A 379 14.83 6.40 -11.89
C VAL A 379 13.67 5.98 -11.00
N CYS A 380 12.45 6.26 -11.43
CA CYS A 380 11.24 5.84 -10.76
C CYS A 380 10.99 4.35 -10.98
N MET A 381 10.95 3.55 -9.91
CA MET A 381 10.69 2.10 -9.99
C MET A 381 9.26 1.74 -10.38
N TRP A 382 8.34 2.71 -10.46
CA TRP A 382 6.95 2.48 -10.88
C TRP A 382 6.74 2.54 -12.39
N CYS A 383 7.33 3.52 -13.07
CA CYS A 383 7.20 3.67 -14.53
C CYS A 383 8.51 3.42 -15.28
N TRP A 384 9.63 3.27 -14.56
CA TRP A 384 10.98 3.20 -15.12
C TRP A 384 11.41 4.47 -15.87
N GLY A 385 10.79 5.60 -15.56
CA GLY A 385 11.15 6.92 -16.08
C GLY A 385 12.16 7.64 -15.20
N GLU A 386 12.88 8.58 -15.78
CA GLU A 386 13.79 9.48 -15.06
C GLU A 386 13.01 10.48 -14.20
N ILE A 387 13.44 10.67 -12.95
CA ILE A 387 12.95 11.75 -12.09
C ILE A 387 13.86 12.95 -12.32
N VAL A 388 13.32 14.00 -12.94
CA VAL A 388 14.03 15.24 -13.34
C VAL A 388 13.91 16.31 -12.26
N GLU A 389 13.68 15.90 -11.01
CA GLU A 389 13.62 16.85 -9.91
C GLU A 389 14.86 17.75 -9.99
N ASN A 390 14.65 19.08 -9.92
CA ASN A 390 15.71 20.06 -9.82
C ASN A 390 16.40 19.86 -8.46
N ILE A 391 17.15 18.77 -8.34
CA ILE A 391 18.10 18.53 -7.27
C ILE A 391 19.17 19.55 -7.57
N ILE A 392 18.98 20.74 -7.03
CA ILE A 392 20.04 21.71 -6.86
C ILE A 392 21.11 20.93 -6.10
N ARG A 393 22.10 20.39 -6.82
CA ARG A 393 23.22 19.58 -6.30
C ARG A 393 24.05 20.34 -5.24
N ASN A 394 23.69 21.59 -4.92
CA ASN A 394 24.37 22.49 -4.01
C ASN A 394 24.00 22.30 -2.53
N GLU A 395 23.07 21.41 -2.16
CA GLU A 395 22.79 21.09 -0.76
C GLU A 395 23.48 19.82 -0.22
N ARG A 396 24.64 19.45 -0.79
CA ARG A 396 25.61 18.59 -0.11
C ARG A 396 26.02 19.02 1.32
N PRO A 397 25.86 20.27 1.83
CA PRO A 397 26.38 20.61 3.14
C PRO A 397 25.55 20.06 4.31
N VAL A 398 24.25 19.77 4.22
CA VAL A 398 23.48 19.55 5.46
C VAL A 398 23.83 18.22 6.15
N ALA A 399 24.04 17.15 5.39
CA ALA A 399 24.48 15.86 5.95
C ALA A 399 25.94 15.92 6.44
N GLU A 400 26.81 16.63 5.72
CA GLU A 400 28.23 16.79 6.06
C GLU A 400 28.43 17.74 7.26
N ILE A 401 27.64 18.81 7.35
CA ILE A 401 27.55 19.72 8.51
C ILE A 401 26.92 18.99 9.70
N ALA A 402 25.83 18.24 9.52
CA ALA A 402 25.25 17.46 10.62
C ALA A 402 26.17 16.32 11.08
N ALA A 403 26.99 15.76 10.19
CA ALA A 403 28.04 14.80 10.55
C ALA A 403 29.23 15.48 11.25
N ARG A 404 29.66 16.67 10.81
CA ARG A 404 30.72 17.49 11.43
C ARG A 404 30.33 18.02 12.80
N ILE A 405 29.09 18.47 12.96
CA ILE A 405 28.50 18.88 14.25
C ILE A 405 28.45 17.66 15.19
N ARG A 406 28.00 16.49 14.71
CA ARG A 406 28.01 15.24 15.49
C ARG A 406 29.42 14.74 15.82
N ALA A 407 30.40 15.02 14.96
CA ALA A 407 31.81 14.71 15.19
C ALA A 407 32.55 15.76 16.05
N GLY A 408 31.89 16.84 16.47
CA GLY A 408 32.48 17.90 17.29
C GLY A 408 33.54 18.74 16.56
N GLN A 409 33.55 18.73 15.21
CA GLN A 409 34.58 19.37 14.40
C GLN A 409 34.27 20.83 14.00
N GLU A 410 33.04 21.31 14.19
CA GLU A 410 32.65 22.70 13.96
C GLU A 410 31.86 23.23 15.17
N ARG A 411 32.35 24.33 15.77
CA ARG A 411 31.54 25.14 16.69
C ARG A 411 30.65 26.02 15.83
N VAL A 412 29.33 25.95 16.04
CA VAL A 412 28.38 26.87 15.43
C VAL A 412 28.78 28.29 15.86
N PRO A 413 28.95 29.25 14.92
CA PRO A 413 29.15 30.64 15.29
C PRO A 413 27.90 31.11 16.06
N GLU A 414 28.09 31.58 17.28
CA GLU A 414 27.04 32.31 17.99
C GLU A 414 26.87 33.66 17.27
N GLU A 415 25.75 33.85 16.58
CA GLU A 415 25.29 35.16 16.11
C GLU A 415 24.55 35.92 17.22
#